data_AF-A0A4Y6UM62-F1
#
_entry.id   AF-A0A4Y6UM62-F1
#
_cell.length_a   1.000
_cell.length_b   1.000
_cell.length_c   1.000
_cell.angle_alpha   90.00
_cell.angle_beta   90.00
_cell.angle_gamma   90.00
#
_symmetry.space_group_name_H-M   'P 1'
#
loop_
_entity.id
_entity.type
_entity.pdbx_description
1 polymer ?
#
loop_
_entity_poly.entity_id
_entity_poly.type
_entity_poly.pdbx_seq_one_letter_code
_entity_poly.pdbx_strand_id
1 'polypeptide(L)'
;MSDEQEKKNTWSVRILDQSGAMDQDDDVVEEVRDFMDLMHANAYARAYVRDSIERCRAPGATSKEVLEAWFSFGENAEVVDAGEDGWKSSTELEDFAANPATPMERDWRAIDPRRLVDDEEISGPPDEDDEEDLHEVIKH
;
A
#
# COMPACT_ATOMS: atom_id res chain seq x y z
N MET A 1 -9.30 35.78 7.26
CA MET A 1 -8.29 35.02 6.54
C MET A 1 -8.43 33.60 7.06
N SER A 2 -9.25 32.80 6.39
CA SER A 2 -9.51 31.42 6.80
C SER A 2 -8.45 30.57 6.11
N ASP A 3 -7.47 30.09 6.88
CA ASP A 3 -6.61 28.98 6.45
C ASP A 3 -7.46 27.71 6.47
N GLU A 4 -8.29 27.56 5.44
CA GLU A 4 -8.91 26.27 5.13
C GLU A 4 -7.83 25.45 4.45
N GLN A 5 -7.06 24.70 5.26
CA GLN A 5 -6.14 23.69 4.77
C GLN A 5 -6.88 22.85 3.74
N GLU A 6 -6.47 22.93 2.47
CA GLU A 6 -6.76 21.89 1.48
C GLU A 6 -6.30 20.57 2.09
N LYS A 7 -7.23 19.83 2.72
CA LYS A 7 -7.04 18.41 2.94
C LYS A 7 -6.98 17.82 1.55
N LYS A 8 -5.77 17.63 1.01
CA LYS A 8 -5.54 16.63 -0.03
C LYS A 8 -6.11 15.34 0.56
N ASN A 9 -7.27 14.90 0.05
CA ASN A 9 -7.87 13.63 0.45
C ASN A 9 -6.94 12.53 -0.05
N THR A 10 -5.93 12.20 0.75
CA THR A 10 -5.04 11.07 0.51
C THR A 10 -5.81 9.81 0.87
N TRP A 11 -5.92 8.89 -0.07
CA TRP A 11 -6.55 7.59 0.18
C TRP A 11 -5.69 6.79 1.15
N SER A 12 -6.35 5.99 1.99
CA SER A 12 -5.68 5.07 2.90
C SER A 12 -6.29 3.68 2.82
N VAL A 13 -5.49 2.68 3.14
CA VAL A 13 -5.89 1.26 3.20
C VAL A 13 -5.65 0.77 4.61
N ARG A 14 -6.67 0.20 5.23
CA ARG A 14 -6.56 -0.51 6.51
C ARG A 14 -6.30 -1.98 6.26
N ILE A 15 -5.28 -2.50 6.92
CA ILE A 15 -5.02 -3.94 7.03
C ILE A 15 -5.71 -4.41 8.30
N LEU A 16 -6.56 -5.43 8.17
CA LEU A 16 -7.38 -5.98 9.23
C LEU A 16 -6.93 -7.40 9.55
N ASP A 17 -6.84 -7.75 10.83
CA ASP A 17 -6.71 -9.14 11.25
C ASP A 17 -8.00 -9.88 10.89
N GLN A 18 -7.89 -10.92 10.07
CA GLN A 18 -9.06 -11.70 9.66
C GLN A 18 -9.40 -12.80 10.69
N SER A 19 -8.47 -13.10 11.61
CA SER A 19 -8.62 -14.20 12.55
C SER A 19 -9.58 -13.93 13.71
N GLY A 20 -9.86 -12.65 13.99
CA GLY A 20 -10.64 -12.24 15.16
C GLY A 20 -9.92 -12.55 16.48
N ALA A 21 -8.59 -12.66 16.45
CA ALA A 21 -7.78 -12.92 17.63
C ALA A 21 -7.48 -11.64 18.44
N MET A 22 -7.76 -10.47 17.86
CA MET A 22 -7.63 -9.17 18.53
C MET A 22 -8.86 -8.88 19.39
N ASP A 23 -8.66 -8.53 20.66
CA ASP A 23 -9.73 -8.14 21.58
C ASP A 23 -10.08 -6.64 21.40
N GLN A 24 -11.37 -6.29 21.44
CA GLN A 24 -11.97 -4.94 21.51
C GLN A 24 -11.95 -4.09 20.22
N ASP A 25 -13.06 -4.16 19.47
CA ASP A 25 -13.58 -3.16 18.51
C ASP A 25 -12.64 -2.58 17.42
N ASP A 26 -11.39 -3.04 17.32
CA ASP A 26 -10.40 -2.57 16.34
C ASP A 26 -9.52 -3.72 15.83
N ASP A 27 -9.99 -4.41 14.79
CA ASP A 27 -9.21 -5.43 14.06
C ASP A 27 -8.12 -4.80 13.18
N VAL A 28 -7.89 -3.48 13.24
CA VAL A 28 -6.91 -2.80 12.41
C VAL A 28 -5.49 -3.10 12.89
N VAL A 29 -4.73 -3.80 12.05
CA VAL A 29 -3.30 -4.08 12.23
C VAL A 29 -2.47 -2.87 11.82
N GLU A 30 -2.84 -2.21 10.72
CA GLU A 30 -2.10 -1.09 10.16
C GLU A 30 -3.00 -0.22 9.26
N GLU A 31 -2.75 1.09 9.22
CA GLU A 31 -3.33 2.00 8.23
C GLU A 31 -2.21 2.55 7.33
N VAL A 32 -2.20 2.15 6.06
CA VAL A 32 -1.26 2.64 5.05
C VAL A 32 -1.86 3.86 4.36
N ARG A 33 -1.11 4.95 4.28
CA ARG A 33 -1.57 6.26 3.79
C ARG A 33 -0.87 6.67 2.50
N ASP A 34 -1.25 7.84 1.98
CA ASP A 34 -0.59 8.51 0.86
C ASP A 34 -0.73 7.81 -0.50
N PHE A 35 -1.82 7.04 -0.67
CA PHE A 35 -2.18 6.53 -1.98
C PHE A 35 -2.62 7.67 -2.91
N MET A 36 -1.98 7.72 -4.09
CA MET A 36 -2.21 8.71 -5.14
C MET A 36 -3.69 8.89 -5.54
N ASP A 37 -4.41 7.79 -5.68
CA ASP A 37 -5.83 7.76 -6.04
C ASP A 37 -6.50 6.47 -5.55
N LEU A 38 -7.82 6.37 -5.73
CA LEU A 38 -8.62 5.20 -5.35
C LEU A 38 -8.21 3.94 -6.13
N MET A 39 -7.82 4.08 -7.40
CA MET A 39 -7.41 2.95 -8.23
C MET A 39 -6.13 2.31 -7.69
N HIS A 40 -5.17 3.13 -7.26
CA HIS A 40 -3.95 2.71 -6.60
C HIS A 40 -4.24 2.04 -5.25
N ALA A 41 -5.09 2.62 -4.41
CA ALA A 41 -5.50 2.03 -3.14
C ALA A 41 -6.23 0.67 -3.33
N ASN A 42 -7.14 0.58 -4.30
CA ASN A 42 -7.84 -0.66 -4.66
C ASN A 42 -6.86 -1.73 -5.17
N ALA A 43 -5.91 -1.36 -6.03
CA ALA A 43 -4.89 -2.28 -6.52
C ALA A 43 -4.01 -2.82 -5.39
N TYR A 44 -3.61 -1.96 -4.45
CA TYR A 44 -2.86 -2.35 -3.27
C TYR A 44 -3.65 -3.29 -2.37
N ALA A 45 -4.89 -2.95 -2.01
CA ALA A 45 -5.74 -3.78 -1.16
C ALA A 45 -5.95 -5.17 -1.77
N ARG A 46 -6.24 -5.23 -3.08
CA ARG A 46 -6.41 -6.49 -3.82
C ARG A 46 -5.14 -7.34 -3.83
N ALA A 47 -3.99 -6.75 -4.15
CA ALA A 47 -2.71 -7.46 -4.16
C ALA A 47 -2.29 -7.94 -2.77
N TYR A 48 -2.57 -7.14 -1.72
CA TYR A 48 -2.31 -7.48 -0.34
C TYR A 48 -3.11 -8.71 0.09
N VAL A 49 -4.43 -8.71 -0.12
CA VAL A 49 -5.29 -9.86 0.23
C VAL A 49 -4.92 -11.08 -0.59
N ARG A 50 -4.58 -10.92 -1.88
CA ARG A 50 -4.11 -12.04 -2.70
C ARG A 50 -2.84 -12.66 -2.12
N ASP A 51 -1.86 -11.86 -1.71
CA ASP A 51 -0.66 -12.36 -1.03
C ASP A 51 -0.96 -13.03 0.32
N SER A 52 -1.85 -12.42 1.10
CA SER A 52 -2.31 -12.92 2.41
C SER A 52 -2.92 -14.32 2.31
N ILE A 53 -3.84 -14.54 1.36
CA ILE A 53 -4.43 -15.87 1.09
C ILE A 53 -3.37 -16.88 0.68
N GLU A 54 -2.42 -16.48 -0.18
CA GLU A 54 -1.38 -17.39 -0.65
C GLU A 54 -0.37 -17.75 0.45
N ARG A 55 -0.15 -16.89 1.45
CA ARG A 55 0.62 -17.24 2.67
C ARG A 55 -0.08 -18.34 3.48
N CYS A 56 -1.40 -18.43 3.42
CA CYS A 56 -2.21 -19.46 4.08
C CYS A 56 -2.36 -20.75 3.27
N ARG A 57 -1.92 -20.79 2.00
CA ARG A 57 -2.11 -21.95 1.12
C ARG A 57 -1.06 -23.03 1.38
N ALA A 58 -1.49 -24.16 1.94
CA ALA A 58 -0.66 -25.36 2.01
C ALA A 58 -0.61 -26.09 0.63
N PRO A 59 0.49 -26.76 0.27
CA PRO A 59 0.57 -27.56 -0.94
C PRO A 59 -0.54 -28.62 -1.01
N GLY A 60 -1.33 -28.60 -2.08
CA GLY A 60 -2.44 -29.55 -2.28
C GLY A 60 -3.72 -29.25 -1.51
N ALA A 61 -3.80 -28.13 -0.77
CA ALA A 61 -5.01 -27.71 -0.09
C ALA A 61 -6.15 -27.41 -1.09
N THR A 62 -7.36 -27.79 -0.72
CA THR A 62 -8.60 -27.41 -1.41
C THR A 62 -8.92 -25.93 -1.18
N SER A 63 -9.73 -25.32 -2.04
CA SER A 63 -10.16 -23.92 -1.87
C SER A 63 -10.79 -23.66 -0.49
N LYS A 64 -11.53 -24.64 0.02
CA LYS A 64 -12.14 -24.57 1.36
C LYS A 64 -11.08 -24.50 2.46
N GLU A 65 -10.10 -25.41 2.43
CA GLU A 65 -9.01 -25.43 3.44
C GLU A 65 -8.17 -24.16 3.38
N VAL A 66 -7.98 -23.59 2.19
CA VAL A 66 -7.29 -22.31 2.01
C VAL A 66 -8.05 -21.16 2.68
N LEU A 67 -9.37 -21.08 2.46
CA LEU A 67 -10.19 -20.06 3.11
C LEU A 67 -10.29 -20.27 4.62
N GLU A 68 -10.43 -21.51 5.09
CA GLU A 68 -10.43 -21.82 6.53
C GLU A 68 -9.11 -21.39 7.20
N ALA A 69 -7.97 -21.63 6.55
CA ALA A 69 -6.68 -21.17 7.02
C ALA A 69 -6.58 -19.63 7.00
N TRP A 70 -7.05 -18.99 5.94
CA TRP A 70 -7.05 -17.52 5.85
C TRP A 70 -7.98 -16.86 6.87
N PHE A 71 -9.15 -17.43 7.15
CA PHE A 71 -10.02 -16.97 8.24
C PHE A 71 -9.43 -17.22 9.63
N SER A 72 -8.42 -18.08 9.76
CA SER A 72 -7.78 -18.38 11.04
C SER A 72 -6.49 -17.60 11.29
N PHE A 73 -5.81 -17.15 10.23
CA PHE A 73 -4.45 -16.59 10.32
C PHE A 73 -4.17 -15.44 9.35
N GLY A 74 -5.11 -15.15 8.46
CA GLY A 74 -4.95 -14.21 7.38
C GLY A 74 -5.23 -12.77 7.80
N GLU A 75 -4.97 -11.88 6.85
CA GLU A 75 -5.22 -10.45 6.95
C GLU A 75 -6.06 -10.00 5.75
N ASN A 76 -7.06 -9.16 6.00
CA ASN A 76 -7.86 -8.47 4.99
C ASN A 76 -7.33 -7.05 4.75
N ALA A 77 -7.73 -6.41 3.66
CA ALA A 77 -7.38 -5.02 3.39
C ALA A 77 -8.57 -4.26 2.79
N GLU A 78 -8.85 -3.06 3.32
CA GLU A 78 -10.00 -2.24 2.94
C GLU A 78 -9.61 -0.78 2.74
N VAL A 79 -10.11 -0.16 1.67
CA VAL A 79 -9.87 1.27 1.40
C VAL A 79 -10.82 2.11 2.26
N VAL A 80 -10.26 3.05 3.02
CA VAL A 80 -11.02 3.94 3.91
C VAL A 80 -11.80 4.97 3.09
N ASP A 81 -13.03 5.26 3.52
CA ASP A 81 -13.94 6.25 2.91
C ASP A 81 -14.27 6.04 1.42
N ALA A 82 -14.02 4.85 0.87
CA ALA A 82 -14.26 4.52 -0.54
C ALA A 82 -15.71 4.09 -0.85
N GLY A 83 -16.55 3.87 0.15
CA GLY A 83 -17.95 3.48 -0.02
C GLY A 83 -18.12 2.23 -0.90
N GLU A 84 -18.96 2.31 -1.93
CA GLU A 84 -19.20 1.21 -2.87
C GLU A 84 -18.14 1.11 -3.98
N ASP A 85 -17.33 2.16 -4.20
CA ASP A 85 -16.25 2.16 -5.20
C ASP A 85 -14.96 1.52 -4.66
N GLY A 86 -14.90 1.29 -3.35
CA GLY A 86 -13.84 0.53 -2.70
C GLY A 86 -13.87 -0.94 -3.09
N TRP A 87 -12.71 -1.48 -3.41
CA TRP A 87 -12.57 -2.92 -3.62
C TRP A 87 -12.87 -3.69 -2.34
N LYS A 88 -13.66 -4.76 -2.46
CA LYS A 88 -14.08 -5.63 -1.34
C LYS A 88 -13.61 -7.04 -1.61
N SER A 89 -12.81 -7.60 -0.69
CA SER A 89 -12.24 -8.95 -0.83
C SER A 89 -13.29 -10.03 -1.08
N SER A 90 -14.45 -9.91 -0.42
CA SER A 90 -15.59 -10.82 -0.55
C SER A 90 -16.09 -11.03 -1.99
N THR A 91 -15.78 -10.13 -2.91
CA THR A 91 -16.16 -10.26 -4.33
C THR A 91 -15.26 -11.22 -5.12
N GLU A 92 -14.06 -11.54 -4.61
CA GLU A 92 -13.06 -12.36 -5.30
C GLU A 92 -12.52 -13.55 -4.47
N LEU A 93 -12.93 -13.71 -3.20
CA LEU A 93 -12.39 -14.75 -2.30
C LEU A 93 -12.45 -16.16 -2.88
N GLU A 94 -13.56 -16.54 -3.52
CA GLU A 94 -13.72 -17.88 -4.09
C GLU A 94 -12.72 -18.13 -5.24
N ASP A 95 -12.51 -17.13 -6.11
CA ASP A 95 -11.51 -17.20 -7.17
C ASP A 95 -10.10 -17.28 -6.60
N PHE A 96 -9.80 -16.45 -5.61
CA PHE A 96 -8.48 -16.39 -4.97
C PHE A 96 -8.15 -17.73 -4.34
N ALA A 97 -9.11 -18.37 -3.68
CA ALA A 97 -8.93 -19.68 -3.09
C ALA A 97 -8.77 -20.79 -4.14
N ALA A 98 -9.51 -20.73 -5.25
CA ALA A 98 -9.47 -21.74 -6.32
C ALA A 98 -8.21 -21.68 -7.18
N ASN A 99 -7.67 -20.49 -7.41
CA ASN A 99 -6.58 -20.26 -8.35
C ASN A 99 -5.33 -19.75 -7.62
N PRO A 100 -4.22 -20.50 -7.57
CA PRO A 100 -2.97 -20.00 -7.00
C PRO A 100 -2.49 -18.73 -7.72
N ALA A 101 -2.14 -17.70 -6.96
CA ALA A 101 -1.64 -16.45 -7.52
C ALA A 101 -0.21 -16.57 -8.07
N THR A 102 0.07 -15.85 -9.15
CA THR A 102 1.43 -15.60 -9.64
C THR A 102 2.18 -14.63 -8.72
N PRO A 103 3.53 -14.57 -8.79
CA PRO A 103 4.30 -13.59 -8.03
C PRO A 103 3.88 -12.14 -8.28
N MET A 104 3.53 -11.79 -9.52
CA MET A 104 3.13 -10.44 -9.91
C MET A 104 1.78 -10.02 -9.31
N GLU A 105 0.82 -10.92 -9.22
CA GLU A 105 -0.50 -10.64 -8.63
C GLU A 105 -0.45 -10.40 -7.11
N ARG A 106 0.65 -10.82 -6.46
CA ARG A 106 0.88 -10.70 -5.03
C ARG A 106 1.82 -9.54 -4.69
N ASP A 107 2.38 -8.86 -5.68
CA ASP A 107 3.44 -7.88 -5.48
C ASP A 107 2.91 -6.51 -5.04
N TRP A 108 2.20 -6.49 -3.91
CA TRP A 108 1.71 -5.26 -3.29
C TRP A 108 2.85 -4.32 -2.91
N ARG A 109 4.06 -4.86 -2.69
CA ARG A 109 5.26 -4.10 -2.34
C ARG A 109 5.78 -3.22 -3.47
N ALA A 110 5.51 -3.58 -4.73
CA ALA A 110 5.85 -2.75 -5.88
C ALA A 110 4.95 -1.51 -6.01
N ILE A 111 3.79 -1.50 -5.36
CA ILE A 111 2.79 -0.42 -5.38
C ILE A 111 2.50 0.10 -3.96
N ASP A 112 3.44 -0.07 -3.04
CA ASP A 112 3.32 0.47 -1.69
C ASP A 112 3.71 1.95 -1.71
N PRO A 113 2.82 2.90 -1.37
CA PRO A 113 3.12 4.33 -1.45
C PRO A 113 4.33 4.73 -0.60
N ARG A 114 4.63 3.99 0.47
CA ARG A 114 5.82 4.22 1.32
C ARG A 114 7.15 3.91 0.63
N ARG A 115 7.10 3.23 -0.51
CA ARG A 115 8.24 2.85 -1.35
C ARG A 115 8.31 3.61 -2.67
N LEU A 116 7.26 4.35 -3.02
CA LEU A 116 7.19 5.13 -4.26
C LEU A 116 7.75 6.55 -4.10
N VAL A 117 8.12 6.92 -2.87
CA VAL A 117 8.90 8.13 -2.58
C VAL A 117 10.39 7.81 -2.77
N ASP A 118 10.90 8.03 -3.98
CA ASP A 118 12.34 8.02 -4.29
C ASP A 118 12.94 9.43 -4.14
N ASP A 119 14.20 9.47 -3.68
CA ASP A 119 15.05 10.56 -3.15
C ASP A 119 15.18 11.91 -3.91
N GLU A 120 14.38 12.20 -4.93
CA GLU A 120 14.57 13.36 -5.81
C GLU A 120 13.94 14.67 -5.28
N GLU A 121 13.14 14.62 -4.22
CA GLU A 121 12.43 15.78 -3.67
C GLU A 121 13.23 16.59 -2.61
N ILE A 122 14.47 16.21 -2.27
CA ILE A 122 15.35 16.93 -1.31
C ILE A 122 16.55 17.61 -1.98
N SER A 123 16.62 17.69 -3.31
CA SER A 123 17.53 18.67 -3.93
C SER A 123 16.79 19.99 -4.10
N GLY A 124 16.84 20.84 -3.08
CA GLY A 124 16.65 22.27 -3.29
C GLY A 124 17.58 22.76 -4.41
N PRO A 125 17.26 23.90 -5.08
CA PRO A 125 18.16 24.46 -6.07
C PRO A 125 19.56 24.61 -5.44
N PRO A 126 20.65 24.28 -6.16
CA PRO A 126 21.99 24.56 -5.66
C PRO A 126 22.08 26.06 -5.37
N ASP A 127 22.50 26.43 -4.17
CA ASP A 127 22.77 27.83 -3.83
C ASP A 127 23.83 28.36 -4.82
N GLU A 128 23.41 29.23 -5.73
CA GLU A 128 24.28 29.92 -6.69
C GLU A 128 25.08 31.00 -5.94
N ASP A 129 26.05 30.61 -5.10
CA ASP A 129 26.90 31.59 -4.37
C ASP A 129 28.35 31.10 -4.17
N ASP A 130 28.90 30.31 -5.11
CA ASP A 130 30.36 30.10 -5.24
C ASP A 130 30.86 30.71 -6.55
N GLU A 131 30.83 32.05 -6.65
CA GLU A 131 31.64 32.79 -7.62
C GLU A 131 33.13 32.72 -7.20
N GLU A 132 33.85 31.72 -7.71
CA GLU A 132 35.32 31.77 -7.80
C GLU A 132 35.75 32.85 -8.81
N ASP A 133 35.89 34.10 -8.35
CA ASP A 133 36.61 35.13 -9.11
C ASP A 133 38.13 34.89 -8.98
N LEU A 134 38.60 33.93 -9.79
CA LEU A 134 40.01 33.67 -10.08
C LEU A 134 40.63 34.91 -10.74
N HIS A 135 41.11 35.85 -9.93
CA HIS A 135 41.93 36.97 -10.38
C HIS A 135 43.18 36.46 -11.12
N GLU A 136 43.16 36.52 -12.45
CA GLU A 136 44.32 36.35 -13.31
C GLU A 136 45.41 37.39 -12.95
N VAL A 137 46.55 36.89 -12.49
CA VAL A 137 47.77 37.69 -12.33
C VAL A 137 48.34 37.99 -13.71
N ILE A 138 48.02 39.17 -14.27
CA ILE A 138 48.67 39.69 -15.48
C ILE A 138 50.13 40.01 -15.14
N LYS A 139 51.06 39.21 -15.65
CA LYS A 139 52.49 39.59 -15.74
C LYS A 139 52.69 40.50 -16.96
N HIS A 140 53.26 41.68 -16.73
CA HIS A 140 53.98 42.47 -17.72
C HIS A 140 55.32 42.91 -17.12
#